data_AF-A0A2D6D7D1-F1
#
_entry.id   AF-A0A2D6D7D1-F1
#
_cell.length_a   1.000
_cell.length_b   1.000
_cell.length_c   1.000
_cell.angle_alpha   90.00
_cell.angle_beta   90.00
_cell.angle_gamma   90.00
#
_symmetry.space_group_name_H-M   'P 1'
#
loop_
_entity.id
_entity.type
_entity.pdbx_description
1 polymer ?
#
loop_
_entity_poly.entity_id
_entity_poly.type
_entity_poly.pdbx_seq_one_letter_code
_entity_poly.pdbx_strand_id
1 'polypeptide(L)'
;MAIVAHRWYVPIVLGIILLLAYKYYIKPLKTVRQIKTKLLAHQVRSGHRQQIRQSQNAVRKKTLTPQEKIRHYRKLGQLYHDGVLDKYDVNNNTIQGIEPDARKSMDYYQKAVQLGDEQSAIEIAKIYHYGMHKFKPNLQKAQHFYRDLQNNVMGTHLRILIQELMEDLSEKIGGMANAPLLNRQTVITPAVPMGIPQPVAPPQPMGTLLNQHQNIQAQVHRPQRAPRPRVVRVRQGDVHPLARDVNPRRNDTQNVHDSTVMKTVKKAIERLKAVVRIQKDIPTTVKEVRDFLFGQPDNDKKKDALQALDSVERNSIPLSFCNLKEVDALQLVWNRIHAKDNANHKEDLKNNLMNELADCIEHGLPVCSTGKFNRIIDTLNVVDPSVTIKPTHVINQEMMAKASQIRDKMYQAYSKEDQQKIDGDKSHFVQQTFSKDLKNRIRSQLFQEYVDTHILSQTKFESILNAWIDHI
;
A
#
# COMPACT_ATOMS: atom_id res chain seq x y z
N MET A 1 -75.08 26.25 1.98
CA MET A 1 -74.10 26.14 0.88
C MET A 1 -72.80 26.93 1.10
N ALA A 2 -72.75 27.96 1.94
CA ALA A 2 -71.54 28.78 2.15
C ALA A 2 -70.36 28.05 2.87
N ILE A 3 -70.63 27.03 3.70
CA ILE A 3 -69.59 26.32 4.48
C ILE A 3 -68.74 25.38 3.60
N VAL A 4 -69.25 24.95 2.45
CA VAL A 4 -68.55 24.02 1.55
C VAL A 4 -67.53 24.75 0.66
N ALA A 5 -67.77 26.02 0.31
CA ALA A 5 -66.86 26.83 -0.50
C ALA A 5 -65.55 27.17 0.25
N HIS A 6 -65.63 27.35 1.58
CA HIS A 6 -64.45 27.64 2.40
C HIS A 6 -63.49 26.45 2.57
N ARG A 7 -63.97 25.21 2.42
CA ARG A 7 -63.14 23.99 2.56
C ARG A 7 -62.06 23.87 1.49
N TRP A 8 -62.27 24.45 0.31
CA TRP A 8 -61.35 24.33 -0.82
C TRP A 8 -60.46 25.56 -1.00
N TYR A 9 -60.82 26.71 -0.42
CA TYR A 9 -60.05 27.95 -0.56
C TYR A 9 -58.65 27.84 0.05
N VAL A 10 -58.54 27.34 1.29
CA VAL A 10 -57.26 27.19 1.99
C VAL A 10 -56.28 26.28 1.22
N PRO A 11 -56.64 25.06 0.79
CA PRO A 11 -55.71 24.21 0.04
C PRO A 11 -55.35 24.77 -1.35
N ILE A 12 -56.24 25.51 -2.01
CA ILE A 12 -55.93 26.19 -3.28
C ILE A 12 -54.88 27.29 -3.06
N VAL A 13 -55.08 28.15 -2.06
CA VAL A 13 -54.11 29.21 -1.72
C VAL A 13 -52.78 28.60 -1.30
N LEU A 14 -52.79 27.53 -0.50
CA LEU A 14 -51.57 26.80 -0.11
C LEU A 14 -50.85 26.20 -1.33
N GLY A 15 -51.60 25.64 -2.28
CA GLY A 15 -51.08 25.11 -3.54
C GLY A 15 -50.42 26.20 -4.41
N ILE A 16 -51.02 27.38 -4.49
CA ILE A 16 -50.45 28.54 -5.20
C ILE A 16 -49.16 29.01 -4.50
N ILE A 17 -49.15 29.10 -3.17
CA ILE A 17 -47.96 29.47 -2.39
C ILE A 17 -46.83 28.46 -2.62
N LEU A 18 -47.13 27.15 -2.59
CA LEU A 18 -46.13 26.10 -2.86
C LEU A 18 -45.60 26.16 -4.30
N LEU A 19 -46.45 26.45 -5.29
CA LEU A 19 -46.05 26.63 -6.69
C LEU A 19 -45.13 27.84 -6.86
N LEU A 20 -45.47 28.97 -6.21
CA LEU A 20 -44.64 30.16 -6.22
C LEU A 20 -43.31 29.92 -5.49
N ALA A 21 -43.34 29.26 -4.32
CA ALA A 21 -42.13 28.87 -3.59
C ALA A 21 -41.22 27.96 -4.43
N TYR A 22 -41.79 26.99 -5.13
CA TYR A 22 -41.05 26.12 -6.04
C TYR A 22 -40.43 26.90 -7.21
N LYS A 23 -41.21 27.78 -7.85
CA LYS A 23 -40.79 28.55 -9.03
C LYS A 23 -39.70 29.57 -8.70
N TYR A 24 -39.84 30.30 -7.60
CA TYR A 24 -38.98 31.43 -7.27
C TYR A 24 -37.81 31.08 -6.36
N TYR A 25 -37.89 30.01 -5.56
CA TYR A 25 -36.82 29.64 -4.64
C TYR A 25 -36.21 28.27 -4.96
N ILE A 26 -37.02 27.21 -5.04
CA ILE A 26 -36.50 25.83 -5.16
C ILE A 26 -35.85 25.56 -6.51
N LYS A 27 -36.51 25.93 -7.62
CA LYS A 27 -36.01 25.70 -8.98
C LYS A 27 -34.69 26.44 -9.24
N PRO A 28 -34.55 27.75 -8.94
CA PRO A 28 -33.27 28.45 -9.06
C PRO A 28 -32.15 27.82 -8.21
N LEU A 29 -32.44 27.46 -6.95
CA LEU A 29 -31.49 26.78 -6.07
C LEU A 29 -30.98 25.45 -6.67
N LYS A 30 -31.87 24.62 -7.22
CA LYS A 30 -31.48 23.38 -7.92
C LYS A 30 -30.58 23.66 -9.12
N THR A 31 -30.90 24.68 -9.92
CA THR A 31 -30.10 25.08 -11.08
C THR A 31 -28.69 25.52 -10.67
N VAL A 32 -28.58 26.38 -9.65
CA VAL A 32 -27.28 26.85 -9.14
C VAL A 32 -26.43 25.68 -8.63
N ARG A 33 -27.04 24.73 -7.90
CA ARG A 33 -26.36 23.52 -7.44
C ARG A 33 -25.79 22.72 -8.62
N GLN A 34 -26.60 22.44 -9.65
CA GLN A 34 -26.15 21.71 -10.85
C GLN A 34 -25.01 22.43 -11.58
N ILE A 35 -25.05 23.75 -11.70
CA ILE A 35 -23.96 24.54 -12.30
C ILE A 35 -22.68 24.37 -11.48
N LYS A 36 -22.77 24.46 -10.14
CA LYS A 36 -21.63 24.27 -9.24
C LYS A 36 -21.03 22.86 -9.38
N THR A 37 -21.86 21.81 -9.41
CA THR A 37 -21.39 20.43 -9.61
C THR A 37 -20.69 20.27 -10.97
N LYS A 38 -21.25 20.85 -12.04
CA LYS A 38 -20.63 20.82 -13.38
C LYS A 38 -19.30 21.58 -13.43
N LEU A 39 -19.21 22.73 -12.76
CA LEU A 39 -17.98 23.51 -12.67
C LEU A 39 -16.88 22.73 -11.93
N LEU A 40 -17.22 22.10 -10.82
CA LEU A 40 -16.30 21.22 -10.08
C LEU A 40 -15.83 20.05 -10.96
N ALA A 41 -16.74 19.42 -11.71
CA ALA A 41 -16.39 18.34 -12.63
C ALA A 41 -15.45 18.83 -13.74
N HIS A 42 -15.69 20.02 -14.28
CA HIS A 42 -14.81 20.62 -15.27
C HIS A 42 -13.40 20.89 -14.71
N GLN A 43 -13.31 21.46 -13.50
CA GLN A 43 -12.04 21.77 -12.84
C GLN A 43 -11.22 20.49 -12.53
N VAL A 44 -11.89 19.44 -12.04
CA VAL A 44 -11.25 18.14 -11.78
C VAL A 44 -10.71 17.52 -13.07
N ARG A 45 -11.49 17.57 -14.16
CA ARG A 45 -11.09 17.05 -15.48
C ARG A 45 -9.99 17.87 -16.13
N SER A 46 -9.99 19.20 -15.96
CA SER A 46 -9.01 20.08 -16.58
C SER A 46 -7.61 19.85 -15.99
N GLY A 47 -7.50 19.69 -14.66
CA GLY A 47 -6.24 19.37 -13.98
C GLY A 47 -5.63 18.05 -14.46
N HIS A 48 -6.43 16.98 -14.55
CA HIS A 48 -5.94 15.69 -15.06
C HIS A 48 -5.52 15.76 -16.53
N ARG A 49 -6.33 16.42 -17.39
CA ARG A 49 -5.97 16.65 -18.79
C ARG A 49 -4.69 17.47 -18.93
N GLN A 50 -4.45 18.42 -18.03
CA GLN A 50 -3.22 19.20 -17.99
C GLN A 50 -2.01 18.33 -17.64
N GLN A 51 -2.11 17.44 -16.65
CA GLN A 51 -1.02 16.51 -16.31
C GLN A 51 -0.67 15.57 -17.47
N ILE A 52 -1.68 15.06 -18.18
CA ILE A 52 -1.48 14.27 -19.40
C ILE A 52 -0.75 15.10 -20.46
N ARG A 53 -1.24 16.30 -20.77
CA ARG A 53 -0.63 17.17 -21.78
C ARG A 53 0.81 17.54 -21.43
N GLN A 54 1.09 17.86 -20.17
CA GLN A 54 2.42 18.17 -19.67
C GLN A 54 3.36 16.98 -19.88
N SER A 55 2.94 15.78 -19.48
CA SER A 55 3.76 14.57 -19.64
C SER A 55 3.95 14.20 -21.11
N GLN A 56 2.91 14.31 -21.95
CA GLN A 56 3.02 14.10 -23.41
C GLN A 56 3.98 15.09 -24.07
N ASN A 57 3.90 16.37 -23.70
CA ASN A 57 4.79 17.40 -24.23
C ASN A 57 6.23 17.19 -23.74
N ALA A 58 6.43 16.74 -22.50
CA ALA A 58 7.75 16.45 -21.96
C ALA A 58 8.46 15.35 -22.76
N VAL A 59 7.79 14.23 -23.04
CA VAL A 59 8.37 13.14 -23.84
C VAL A 59 8.75 13.57 -25.26
N ARG A 60 8.03 14.53 -25.85
CA ARG A 60 8.31 15.03 -27.21
C ARG A 60 9.59 15.87 -27.31
N LYS A 61 10.13 16.36 -26.20
CA LYS A 61 11.37 17.16 -26.21
C LYS A 61 12.56 16.25 -26.55
N LYS A 62 13.37 16.66 -27.53
CA LYS A 62 14.53 15.88 -28.01
C LYS A 62 15.63 15.72 -26.96
N THR A 63 15.67 16.58 -25.94
CA THR A 63 16.75 16.65 -24.94
C THR A 63 16.63 15.66 -23.79
N LEU A 64 15.54 14.88 -23.67
CA LEU A 64 15.38 13.97 -22.53
C LEU A 64 16.25 12.72 -22.66
N THR A 65 16.87 12.37 -21.54
CA THR A 65 17.53 11.08 -21.34
C THR A 65 16.53 9.92 -21.39
N PRO A 66 16.96 8.68 -21.67
CA PRO A 66 16.09 7.50 -21.62
C PRO A 66 15.38 7.33 -20.27
N GLN A 67 16.07 7.59 -19.15
CA GLN A 67 15.50 7.49 -17.80
C GLN A 67 14.38 8.52 -17.55
N GLU A 68 14.55 9.75 -18.02
CA GLU A 68 13.50 10.78 -17.91
C GLU A 68 12.29 10.45 -18.79
N LYS A 69 12.52 9.89 -19.99
CA LYS A 69 11.43 9.40 -20.85
C LYS A 69 10.66 8.28 -20.18
N ILE A 70 11.35 7.31 -19.56
CA ILE A 70 10.72 6.25 -18.77
C ILE A 70 9.82 6.84 -17.68
N ARG A 71 10.32 7.83 -16.91
CA ARG A 71 9.53 8.47 -15.85
C ARG A 71 8.22 9.07 -16.39
N HIS A 72 8.28 9.77 -17.52
CA HIS A 72 7.09 10.35 -18.14
C HIS A 72 6.15 9.31 -18.76
N TYR A 73 6.69 8.26 -19.37
CA TYR A 73 5.88 7.16 -19.90
C TYR A 73 5.18 6.37 -18.79
N ARG A 74 5.87 6.04 -17.70
CA ARG A 74 5.27 5.46 -16.50
C ARG A 74 4.16 6.34 -15.95
N LYS A 75 4.40 7.65 -15.86
CA LYS A 75 3.39 8.60 -15.38
C LYS A 75 2.17 8.64 -16.30
N LEU A 76 2.36 8.62 -17.61
CA LEU A 76 1.26 8.56 -18.57
C LEU A 76 0.48 7.24 -18.44
N GLY A 77 1.19 6.11 -18.38
CA GLY A 77 0.60 4.79 -18.16
C GLY A 77 -0.26 4.76 -16.89
N GLN A 78 0.24 5.33 -15.81
CA GLN A 78 -0.47 5.47 -14.53
C GLN A 78 -1.69 6.41 -14.64
N LEU A 79 -1.57 7.57 -15.28
CA LEU A 79 -2.71 8.48 -15.45
C LEU A 79 -3.88 7.84 -16.19
N TYR A 80 -3.59 7.01 -17.21
CA TYR A 80 -4.63 6.25 -17.91
C TYR A 80 -5.06 4.99 -17.14
N HIS A 81 -4.19 4.38 -16.33
CA HIS A 81 -4.54 3.28 -15.44
C HIS A 81 -5.55 3.72 -14.38
N ASP A 82 -5.32 4.89 -13.77
CA ASP A 82 -6.06 5.37 -12.62
C ASP A 82 -7.30 6.18 -13.03
N GLY A 83 -7.21 6.90 -14.16
CA GLY A 83 -8.23 7.86 -14.58
C GLY A 83 -8.43 8.98 -13.56
N VAL A 84 -9.66 9.45 -13.46
CA VAL A 84 -10.13 10.33 -12.39
C VAL A 84 -11.48 9.82 -11.93
N LEU A 85 -11.59 9.53 -10.66
CA LEU A 85 -12.80 8.92 -10.13
C LEU A 85 -13.87 10.00 -9.84
N ASP A 86 -15.12 9.58 -9.78
CA ASP A 86 -16.23 10.47 -9.42
C ASP A 86 -16.02 11.02 -7.99
N LYS A 87 -16.40 12.28 -7.76
CA LYS A 87 -16.47 12.88 -6.42
C LYS A 87 -17.91 13.17 -6.05
N TYR A 88 -18.14 13.62 -4.82
CA TYR A 88 -19.44 14.15 -4.41
C TYR A 88 -19.29 15.58 -3.92
N ASP A 89 -20.24 16.43 -4.25
CA ASP A 89 -20.32 17.77 -3.67
C ASP A 89 -20.94 17.72 -2.25
N VAL A 90 -20.99 18.87 -1.58
CA VAL A 90 -21.57 19.02 -0.22
C VAL A 90 -23.04 18.61 -0.11
N ASN A 91 -23.73 18.38 -1.24
CA ASN A 91 -25.12 17.94 -1.31
C ASN A 91 -25.24 16.51 -1.85
N ASN A 92 -24.15 15.75 -1.86
CA ASN A 92 -24.08 14.37 -2.36
C ASN A 92 -24.37 14.21 -3.87
N ASN A 93 -24.23 15.27 -4.68
CA ASN A 93 -24.33 15.12 -6.14
C ASN A 93 -23.02 14.61 -6.71
N THR A 94 -23.09 13.67 -7.66
CA THR A 94 -21.92 13.12 -8.34
C THR A 94 -21.24 14.16 -9.23
N ILE A 95 -19.97 14.42 -8.93
CA ILE A 95 -19.02 15.17 -9.75
C ILE A 95 -18.29 14.14 -10.62
N GLN A 96 -18.74 14.00 -11.86
CA GLN A 96 -18.26 12.95 -12.74
C GLN A 96 -16.78 13.15 -13.14
N GLY A 97 -15.95 12.12 -12.93
CA GLY A 97 -14.54 12.07 -13.25
C GLY A 97 -14.24 11.73 -14.73
N ILE A 98 -13.14 10.99 -14.96
CA ILE A 98 -12.62 10.46 -16.22
C ILE A 98 -12.39 8.96 -16.04
N GLU A 99 -13.04 8.13 -16.84
CA GLU A 99 -12.86 6.68 -16.76
C GLU A 99 -11.41 6.26 -17.07
N PRO A 100 -10.88 5.22 -16.39
CA PRO A 100 -9.62 4.60 -16.77
C PRO A 100 -9.63 3.98 -18.17
N ASP A 101 -8.46 3.93 -18.81
CA ASP A 101 -8.26 3.43 -20.17
C ASP A 101 -7.10 2.42 -20.23
N ALA A 102 -7.43 1.13 -20.19
CA ALA A 102 -6.45 0.05 -20.09
C ALA A 102 -5.54 -0.01 -21.33
N ARG A 103 -6.10 0.30 -22.50
CA ARG A 103 -5.37 0.23 -23.77
C ARG A 103 -4.33 1.34 -23.83
N LYS A 104 -4.69 2.57 -23.47
CA LYS A 104 -3.72 3.68 -23.40
C LYS A 104 -2.71 3.47 -22.28
N SER A 105 -3.13 2.95 -21.14
CA SER A 105 -2.23 2.62 -20.04
C SER A 105 -1.14 1.65 -20.50
N MET A 106 -1.53 0.53 -21.10
CA MET A 106 -0.59 -0.47 -21.64
C MET A 106 0.29 0.10 -22.74
N ASP A 107 -0.22 0.94 -23.65
CA ASP A 107 0.58 1.56 -24.72
C ASP A 107 1.72 2.43 -24.16
N TYR A 108 1.46 3.21 -23.10
CA TYR A 108 2.51 4.02 -22.48
C TYR A 108 3.49 3.20 -21.64
N TYR A 109 3.00 2.19 -20.91
CA TYR A 109 3.91 1.24 -20.25
C TYR A 109 4.79 0.52 -21.26
N GLN A 110 4.25 0.11 -22.41
CA GLN A 110 5.01 -0.55 -23.46
C GLN A 110 6.15 0.34 -23.98
N LYS A 111 5.92 1.65 -24.10
CA LYS A 111 6.97 2.63 -24.47
C LYS A 111 8.06 2.76 -23.40
N ALA A 112 7.73 2.60 -22.12
CA ALA A 112 8.73 2.55 -21.05
C ALA A 112 9.53 1.24 -21.10
N VAL A 113 8.87 0.10 -21.36
CA VAL A 113 9.52 -1.21 -21.52
C VAL A 113 10.51 -1.19 -22.69
N GLN A 114 10.17 -0.55 -23.81
CA GLN A 114 11.08 -0.37 -24.95
C GLN A 114 12.37 0.40 -24.60
N LEU A 115 12.36 1.16 -23.50
CA LEU A 115 13.53 1.87 -22.98
C LEU A 115 14.23 1.12 -21.83
N GLY A 116 13.78 -0.09 -21.48
CA GLY A 116 14.37 -0.94 -20.44
C GLY A 116 13.69 -0.88 -19.08
N ASP A 117 12.48 -0.31 -18.94
CA ASP A 117 11.77 -0.27 -17.65
C ASP A 117 11.03 -1.59 -17.36
N GLU A 118 11.68 -2.45 -16.58
CA GLU A 118 11.13 -3.74 -16.15
C GLU A 118 9.83 -3.60 -15.32
N GLN A 119 9.70 -2.51 -14.54
CA GLN A 119 8.50 -2.28 -13.72
C GLN A 119 7.24 -2.08 -14.58
N SER A 120 7.33 -1.35 -15.68
CA SER A 120 6.20 -1.15 -16.59
C SER A 120 5.74 -2.47 -17.23
N ALA A 121 6.65 -3.42 -17.46
CA ALA A 121 6.28 -4.74 -17.96
C ALA A 121 5.44 -5.51 -16.93
N ILE A 122 5.78 -5.40 -15.64
CA ILE A 122 4.99 -5.97 -14.55
C ILE A 122 3.60 -5.33 -14.51
N GLU A 123 3.47 -4.01 -14.70
CA GLU A 123 2.17 -3.34 -14.72
C GLU A 123 1.28 -3.82 -15.88
N ILE A 124 1.85 -4.07 -17.07
CA ILE A 124 1.11 -4.67 -18.18
C ILE A 124 0.63 -6.09 -17.81
N ALA A 125 1.50 -6.90 -17.21
CA ALA A 125 1.17 -8.25 -16.78
C ALA A 125 0.04 -8.24 -15.73
N LYS A 126 0.05 -7.29 -14.79
CA LYS A 126 -1.01 -7.08 -13.80
C LYS A 126 -2.34 -6.68 -14.44
N ILE A 127 -2.34 -5.81 -15.47
CA ILE A 127 -3.57 -5.44 -16.20
C ILE A 127 -4.20 -6.69 -16.84
N TYR A 128 -3.40 -7.59 -17.41
CA TYR A 128 -3.91 -8.87 -17.89
C TYR A 128 -4.33 -9.80 -16.75
N HIS A 129 -3.63 -9.82 -15.62
CA HIS A 129 -3.95 -10.71 -14.51
C HIS A 129 -5.25 -10.31 -13.80
N TYR A 130 -5.41 -9.03 -13.45
CA TYR A 130 -6.52 -8.56 -12.63
C TYR A 130 -7.64 -7.90 -13.44
N GLY A 131 -7.40 -7.61 -14.72
CA GLY A 131 -8.30 -6.76 -15.50
C GLY A 131 -8.22 -5.30 -15.05
N MET A 132 -9.09 -4.48 -15.62
CA MET A 132 -9.22 -3.05 -15.34
C MET A 132 -10.63 -2.59 -15.70
N HIS A 133 -10.97 -1.32 -15.49
CA HIS A 133 -12.27 -0.77 -15.89
C HIS A 133 -12.59 -1.09 -17.36
N LYS A 134 -13.72 -1.79 -17.60
CA LYS A 134 -14.15 -2.30 -18.92
C LYS A 134 -13.15 -3.21 -19.65
N PHE A 135 -12.10 -3.66 -18.97
CA PHE A 135 -11.06 -4.55 -19.49
C PHE A 135 -11.03 -5.84 -18.67
N LYS A 136 -11.47 -6.95 -19.26
CA LYS A 136 -11.54 -8.23 -18.55
C LYS A 136 -10.15 -8.84 -18.37
N PRO A 137 -9.89 -9.57 -17.26
CA PRO A 137 -8.69 -10.37 -17.10
C PRO A 137 -8.45 -11.34 -18.27
N ASN A 138 -7.18 -11.59 -18.56
CA ASN A 138 -6.69 -12.63 -19.45
C ASN A 138 -5.51 -13.35 -18.78
N LEU A 139 -5.83 -14.41 -18.04
CA LEU A 139 -4.86 -15.15 -17.23
C LEU A 139 -3.77 -15.84 -18.07
N GLN A 140 -4.10 -16.30 -19.28
CA GLN A 140 -3.12 -16.91 -20.19
C GLN A 140 -2.07 -15.89 -20.65
N LYS A 141 -2.50 -14.68 -21.02
CA LYS A 141 -1.57 -13.60 -21.35
C LYS A 141 -0.73 -13.20 -20.14
N ALA A 142 -1.35 -13.06 -18.96
CA ALA A 142 -0.63 -12.77 -17.73
C ALA A 142 0.46 -13.83 -17.44
N GLN A 143 0.13 -15.11 -17.59
CA GLN A 143 1.07 -16.22 -17.39
C GLN A 143 2.28 -16.11 -18.33
N HIS A 144 2.03 -15.83 -19.61
CA HIS A 144 3.10 -15.65 -20.59
C HIS A 144 4.01 -14.48 -20.21
N PHE A 145 3.44 -13.32 -19.89
CA PHE A 145 4.21 -12.15 -19.46
C PHE A 145 5.05 -12.42 -18.21
N TYR A 146 4.51 -13.11 -17.20
CA TYR A 146 5.27 -13.40 -15.98
C TYR A 146 6.43 -14.37 -16.22
N ARG A 147 6.23 -15.41 -17.05
CA ARG A 147 7.31 -16.34 -17.44
C ARG A 147 8.42 -15.61 -18.20
N ASP A 148 8.04 -14.75 -19.14
CA ASP A 148 9.00 -13.97 -19.91
C ASP A 148 9.80 -13.03 -19.00
N LEU A 149 9.16 -12.40 -18.01
CA LEU A 149 9.84 -11.57 -17.03
C LEU A 149 10.76 -12.38 -16.11
N GLN A 150 10.34 -13.55 -15.65
CA GLN A 150 11.15 -14.40 -14.77
C GLN A 150 12.48 -14.81 -15.42
N ASN A 151 12.47 -15.06 -16.74
CA ASN A 151 13.65 -15.47 -17.50
C ASN A 151 14.59 -14.31 -17.84
N ASN A 152 14.10 -13.06 -17.87
CA ASN A 152 14.85 -11.91 -18.39
C ASN A 152 15.20 -10.85 -17.33
N VAL A 153 14.49 -10.83 -16.20
CA VAL A 153 14.70 -9.82 -15.14
C VAL A 153 15.89 -10.18 -14.26
N MET A 154 16.79 -9.20 -14.05
CA MET A 154 18.02 -9.40 -13.29
C MET A 154 17.89 -9.03 -11.79
N GLY A 155 16.88 -8.23 -11.42
CA GLY A 155 16.69 -7.76 -10.05
C GLY A 155 16.07 -8.79 -9.11
N THR A 156 16.78 -9.12 -8.02
CA THR A 156 16.32 -10.09 -6.99
C THR A 156 14.93 -9.74 -6.43
N HIS A 157 14.66 -8.46 -6.17
CA HIS A 157 13.36 -8.01 -5.67
C HIS A 157 12.22 -8.22 -6.67
N LEU A 158 12.47 -7.92 -7.96
CA LEU A 158 11.47 -8.09 -9.00
C LEU A 158 11.20 -9.57 -9.29
N ARG A 159 12.21 -10.44 -9.20
CA ARG A 159 12.02 -11.90 -9.30
C ARG A 159 11.09 -12.44 -8.22
N ILE A 160 11.24 -11.97 -6.98
CA ILE A 160 10.35 -12.35 -5.87
C ILE A 160 8.93 -11.87 -6.15
N LEU A 161 8.75 -10.61 -6.56
CA LEU A 161 7.44 -10.08 -6.92
C LEU A 161 6.77 -10.86 -8.06
N ILE A 162 7.54 -11.23 -9.10
CA ILE A 162 7.04 -12.03 -10.21
C ILE A 162 6.61 -13.42 -9.73
N GLN A 163 7.41 -14.06 -8.87
CA GLN A 163 7.09 -15.36 -8.28
C GLN A 163 5.78 -15.28 -7.47
N GLU A 164 5.60 -14.25 -6.63
CA GLU A 164 4.37 -14.02 -5.87
C GLU A 164 3.15 -13.81 -6.79
N LEU A 165 3.31 -13.04 -7.87
CA LEU A 165 2.26 -12.81 -8.86
C LEU A 165 1.90 -14.09 -9.65
N MET A 166 2.88 -14.97 -9.89
CA MET A 166 2.67 -16.27 -10.52
C MET A 166 1.95 -17.25 -9.59
N GLU A 167 2.23 -17.20 -8.28
CA GLU A 167 1.52 -17.99 -7.27
C GLU A 167 0.04 -17.58 -7.19
N ASP A 168 -0.26 -16.28 -7.08
CA ASP A 168 -1.65 -15.75 -7.12
C ASP A 168 -2.36 -16.13 -8.43
N LEU A 169 -1.65 -16.08 -9.56
CA LEU A 169 -2.19 -16.49 -10.85
C LEU A 169 -2.52 -18.00 -10.86
N SER A 170 -1.65 -18.83 -10.28
CA SER A 170 -1.83 -20.28 -10.21
C SER A 170 -3.02 -20.68 -9.34
N GLU A 171 -3.24 -19.98 -8.22
CA GLU A 171 -4.41 -20.16 -7.36
C GLU A 171 -5.70 -19.83 -8.12
N LYS A 172 -5.72 -18.75 -8.89
CA LYS A 172 -6.89 -18.39 -9.71
C LYS A 172 -7.17 -19.37 -10.84
N ILE A 173 -6.13 -19.87 -11.50
CA ILE A 173 -6.28 -20.89 -12.55
C ILE A 173 -6.78 -22.20 -11.94
N GLY A 174 -6.23 -22.62 -10.78
CA GLY A 174 -6.66 -23.80 -10.04
C GLY A 174 -8.09 -23.71 -9.51
N GLY A 175 -8.52 -22.53 -9.05
CA GLY A 175 -9.91 -22.27 -8.66
C GLY A 175 -10.90 -22.28 -9.82
N MET A 176 -10.47 -21.91 -11.04
CA MET A 176 -11.30 -21.97 -12.25
C MET A 176 -11.53 -23.39 -12.78
N ALA A 177 -10.64 -24.35 -12.47
CA ALA A 177 -10.85 -25.75 -12.84
C ALA A 177 -12.07 -26.39 -12.14
N ASN A 178 -12.51 -25.81 -11.01
CA ASN A 178 -13.65 -26.26 -10.21
C ASN A 178 -14.95 -25.44 -10.47
N ALA A 179 -14.96 -24.53 -11.45
CA ALA A 179 -16.14 -23.72 -11.79
C ALA A 179 -16.83 -24.24 -13.07
N PRO A 180 -18.17 -24.33 -13.13
CA PRO A 180 -18.88 -24.81 -14.30
C PRO A 180 -18.67 -23.86 -15.50
N LEU A 181 -18.27 -24.46 -16.62
CA LEU A 181 -17.83 -23.79 -17.84
C LEU A 181 -18.96 -23.00 -18.51
N LEU A 182 -18.94 -21.68 -18.38
CA LEU A 182 -19.72 -20.75 -19.21
C LEU A 182 -18.87 -19.54 -19.56
N ASN A 183 -18.11 -19.63 -20.66
CA ASN A 183 -18.48 -19.04 -21.94
C ASN A 183 -17.23 -18.93 -22.83
N ARG A 184 -17.22 -19.71 -23.91
CA ARG A 184 -16.20 -19.71 -24.96
C ARG A 184 -16.51 -18.62 -25.98
N GLN A 185 -15.45 -18.02 -26.51
CA GLN A 185 -15.35 -17.17 -27.70
C GLN A 185 -15.68 -15.66 -27.55
N THR A 186 -14.65 -14.84 -27.75
CA THR A 186 -14.52 -14.05 -28.98
C THR A 186 -13.04 -13.72 -29.21
N VAL A 187 -12.54 -14.24 -30.34
CA VAL A 187 -11.24 -13.96 -30.91
C VAL A 187 -11.29 -12.56 -31.53
N ILE A 188 -10.46 -11.64 -31.05
CA ILE A 188 -9.89 -10.56 -31.86
C ILE A 188 -8.43 -10.39 -31.44
N THR A 189 -7.52 -10.90 -32.26
CA THR A 189 -6.10 -10.51 -32.26
C THR A 189 -5.97 -9.05 -32.71
N PRO A 190 -5.02 -8.32 -32.12
CA PRO A 190 -3.86 -7.95 -32.91
C PRO A 190 -2.60 -8.54 -32.28
N ALA A 191 -1.77 -9.12 -33.15
CA ALA A 191 -0.42 -9.54 -32.82
C ALA A 191 0.42 -8.31 -32.46
N VAL A 192 1.06 -8.34 -31.30
CA VAL A 192 2.27 -7.53 -31.04
C VAL A 192 3.37 -8.56 -30.78
N PRO A 193 4.29 -8.78 -31.72
CA PRO A 193 5.44 -9.63 -31.47
C PRO A 193 6.37 -8.89 -30.50
N MET A 194 6.60 -9.45 -29.32
CA MET A 194 7.52 -8.92 -28.32
C MET A 194 8.71 -9.86 -28.20
N GLY A 195 9.77 -9.55 -28.94
CA GLY A 195 11.12 -9.92 -28.54
C GLY A 195 11.67 -8.80 -27.66
N ILE A 196 12.03 -9.10 -26.41
CA ILE A 196 12.84 -8.20 -25.60
C ILE A 196 14.21 -8.10 -26.30
N PRO A 197 14.72 -6.91 -26.69
CA PRO A 197 16.03 -6.82 -27.32
C PRO A 197 17.12 -7.30 -26.34
N GLN A 198 17.97 -8.23 -26.78
CA GLN A 198 19.13 -8.65 -25.98
C GLN A 198 20.16 -7.51 -25.87
N PRO A 199 20.90 -7.41 -24.74
CA PRO A 199 21.93 -6.39 -24.57
C PRO A 199 23.07 -6.61 -25.58
N VAL A 200 23.34 -5.59 -26.39
CA VAL A 200 24.49 -5.56 -27.31
C VAL A 200 25.77 -5.44 -26.49
N ALA A 201 26.68 -6.41 -26.64
CA ALA A 201 27.97 -6.42 -25.96
C ALA A 201 28.83 -5.22 -26.39
N PRO A 202 29.58 -4.58 -25.47
CA PRO A 202 30.50 -3.50 -25.83
C PRO A 202 31.69 -4.07 -26.64
N PRO A 203 32.21 -3.34 -27.64
CA PRO A 203 33.39 -3.77 -28.39
C PRO A 203 34.62 -3.75 -27.48
N GLN A 204 35.40 -4.82 -27.52
CA GLN A 204 36.66 -4.94 -26.81
C GLN A 204 37.71 -3.98 -27.39
N PRO A 205 38.46 -3.23 -26.57
CA PRO A 205 39.72 -2.63 -27.00
C PRO A 205 40.86 -3.64 -26.84
N MET A 206 41.58 -3.89 -27.94
CA MET A 206 42.90 -4.51 -27.94
C MET A 206 43.89 -3.71 -27.06
N GLY A 207 44.82 -4.44 -26.42
CA GLY A 207 45.90 -3.88 -25.59
C GLY A 207 46.74 -2.81 -26.29
N THR A 208 47.57 -2.02 -25.62
CA THR A 208 48.53 -2.43 -24.58
C THR A 208 49.17 -1.21 -23.92
N LEU A 209 49.63 -1.41 -22.68
CA LEU A 209 50.85 -0.88 -22.03
C LEU A 209 50.95 0.54 -21.41
N LEU A 210 51.39 0.49 -20.15
CA LEU A 210 52.33 1.35 -19.40
C LEU A 210 51.85 2.69 -18.82
N ASN A 211 51.72 2.75 -17.49
CA ASN A 211 52.66 3.41 -16.55
C ASN A 211 52.10 3.30 -15.12
N GLN A 212 52.76 2.71 -14.11
CA GLN A 212 53.98 3.12 -13.37
C GLN A 212 53.88 4.46 -12.60
N HIS A 213 54.08 4.34 -11.27
CA HIS A 213 54.43 5.37 -10.27
C HIS A 213 53.31 6.36 -9.85
N GLN A 214 53.22 6.88 -8.62
CA GLN A 214 53.67 6.58 -7.25
C GLN A 214 52.90 7.58 -6.36
N ASN A 215 52.85 7.32 -5.05
CA ASN A 215 52.29 8.17 -3.99
C ASN A 215 52.69 9.67 -4.07
N ILE A 216 51.83 10.56 -3.54
CA ILE A 216 52.11 11.44 -2.38
C ILE A 216 50.83 12.18 -1.94
N GLN A 217 50.68 12.29 -0.63
CA GLN A 217 49.62 12.97 0.14
C GLN A 217 49.64 14.49 -0.02
N ALA A 218 48.47 15.14 0.10
CA ALA A 218 48.32 16.38 0.88
C ALA A 218 46.84 16.68 1.18
N GLN A 219 46.51 16.80 2.47
CA GLN A 219 45.25 17.29 3.01
C GLN A 219 45.15 18.82 2.89
N VAL A 220 43.94 19.36 2.67
CA VAL A 220 43.56 20.72 3.13
C VAL A 220 42.14 20.69 3.69
N HIS A 221 42.04 21.12 4.95
CA HIS A 221 40.84 21.23 5.79
C HIS A 221 39.92 22.42 5.40
N ARG A 222 38.62 22.30 5.72
CA ARG A 222 37.72 23.44 6.00
C ARG A 222 36.94 23.21 7.31
N PRO A 223 36.59 24.28 8.05
CA PRO A 223 36.48 24.22 9.52
C PRO A 223 35.08 23.89 10.06
N GLN A 224 35.06 23.19 11.19
CA GLN A 224 33.89 22.88 12.01
C GLN A 224 33.52 24.07 12.92
N ARG A 225 32.22 24.33 13.11
CA ARG A 225 31.69 25.29 14.09
C ARG A 225 31.57 24.66 15.48
N ALA A 226 31.95 25.43 16.49
CA ALA A 226 32.08 25.05 17.90
C ALA A 226 30.73 24.88 18.65
N PRO A 227 30.68 24.04 19.70
CA PRO A 227 29.51 23.86 20.58
C PRO A 227 29.58 24.76 21.82
N ARG A 228 28.42 25.11 22.41
CA ARG A 228 28.27 25.67 23.78
C ARG A 228 26.95 25.20 24.39
N PRO A 229 26.74 25.25 25.72
CA PRO A 229 27.38 24.44 26.74
C PRO A 229 26.36 23.66 27.61
N ARG A 230 26.87 22.72 28.40
CA ARG A 230 26.15 21.78 29.26
C ARG A 230 25.90 22.39 30.65
N VAL A 231 24.69 22.26 31.20
CA VAL A 231 24.39 22.45 32.63
C VAL A 231 23.71 21.18 33.18
N VAL A 232 24.01 20.85 34.43
CA VAL A 232 23.83 19.53 35.08
C VAL A 232 22.61 19.47 36.03
N ARG A 233 21.90 18.32 35.94
CA ARG A 233 21.00 17.58 36.87
C ARG A 233 20.08 18.28 37.90
N VAL A 234 18.85 17.76 37.96
CA VAL A 234 18.18 17.25 39.20
C VAL A 234 17.45 15.93 38.89
N ARG A 235 17.48 14.97 39.83
CA ARG A 235 16.68 13.71 39.87
C ARG A 235 15.55 13.87 40.91
N GLN A 236 14.52 13.03 40.79
CA GLN A 236 13.28 12.87 41.59
C GLN A 236 12.08 13.67 41.01
N GLY A 237 10.86 13.14 40.89
CA GLY A 237 10.30 11.90 41.41
C GLY A 237 9.04 11.50 40.62
N ASP A 238 8.41 10.43 41.07
CA ASP A 238 7.29 9.71 40.47
C ASP A 238 6.12 10.60 40.01
N VAL A 239 5.78 10.52 38.71
CA VAL A 239 4.40 10.65 38.22
C VAL A 239 4.25 9.79 36.97
N HIS A 240 3.53 8.68 37.11
CA HIS A 240 3.00 7.90 35.98
C HIS A 240 1.79 8.66 35.42
N PRO A 241 1.78 9.02 34.12
CA PRO A 241 0.62 8.65 33.32
C PRO A 241 1.02 8.11 31.94
N LEU A 242 0.31 7.06 31.54
CA LEU A 242 0.32 6.45 30.22
C LEU A 242 -0.05 7.50 29.15
N ALA A 243 0.95 8.05 28.49
CA ALA A 243 0.81 8.72 27.20
C ALA A 243 2.17 8.67 26.50
N ARG A 244 2.57 7.49 26.01
CA ARG A 244 3.65 7.43 25.03
C ARG A 244 3.06 7.78 23.68
N ASP A 245 3.45 8.95 23.20
CA ASP A 245 3.41 9.39 21.82
C ASP A 245 4.18 8.36 20.96
N VAL A 246 3.51 7.28 20.56
CA VAL A 246 4.07 6.28 19.63
C VAL A 246 3.58 6.64 18.25
N ASN A 247 4.21 7.62 17.61
CA ASN A 247 4.28 7.59 16.16
C ASN A 247 5.60 8.19 15.65
N PRO A 248 6.72 7.45 15.74
CA PRO A 248 7.88 7.77 14.92
C PRO A 248 7.45 7.56 13.47
N ARG A 249 7.18 8.67 12.76
CA ARG A 249 6.78 8.75 11.34
C ARG A 249 7.17 7.49 10.55
N ARG A 250 6.21 6.58 10.39
CA ARG A 250 6.33 5.38 9.55
C ARG A 250 6.40 5.83 8.09
N ASN A 251 7.62 5.96 7.59
CA ASN A 251 7.87 6.26 6.18
C ASN A 251 7.66 4.97 5.38
N ASP A 252 6.39 4.63 5.14
CA ASP A 252 5.96 3.25 4.85
C ASP A 252 5.73 2.96 3.36
N THR A 253 6.73 3.29 2.56
CA THR A 253 6.84 2.81 1.17
C THR A 253 7.35 1.35 1.13
N GLN A 254 7.81 0.79 2.26
CA GLN A 254 8.47 -0.52 2.33
C GLN A 254 7.57 -1.67 2.81
N ASN A 255 6.53 -1.47 3.65
CA ASN A 255 5.71 -2.59 4.15
C ASN A 255 4.59 -3.04 3.19
N VAL A 256 4.26 -2.22 2.19
CA VAL A 256 3.20 -2.52 1.20
C VAL A 256 3.51 -3.67 0.25
N HIS A 257 4.80 -3.97 0.09
CA HIS A 257 5.31 -5.09 -0.70
C HIS A 257 5.85 -6.23 0.17
N ASP A 258 5.60 -6.18 1.48
CA ASP A 258 5.99 -7.24 2.39
C ASP A 258 4.93 -8.34 2.39
N SER A 259 5.27 -9.49 1.82
CA SER A 259 4.38 -10.66 1.76
C SER A 259 3.97 -11.20 3.15
N THR A 260 4.74 -10.92 4.20
CA THR A 260 4.37 -11.27 5.58
C THR A 260 3.25 -10.37 6.10
N VAL A 261 3.30 -9.07 5.77
CA VAL A 261 2.22 -8.11 6.08
C VAL A 261 0.95 -8.53 5.36
N MET A 262 1.02 -8.90 4.08
CA MET A 262 -0.18 -9.34 3.34
C MET A 262 -0.82 -10.59 3.95
N LYS A 263 0.00 -11.57 4.36
CA LYS A 263 -0.49 -12.80 5.01
C LYS A 263 -1.14 -12.53 6.35
N THR A 264 -0.53 -11.69 7.18
CA THR A 264 -1.06 -11.33 8.51
C THR A 264 -2.34 -10.48 8.40
N VAL A 265 -2.39 -9.54 7.44
CA VAL A 265 -3.60 -8.77 7.10
C VAL A 265 -4.73 -9.70 6.64
N LYS A 266 -4.46 -10.67 5.75
CA LYS A 266 -5.47 -11.63 5.30
C LYS A 266 -6.08 -12.41 6.47
N LYS A 267 -5.25 -12.92 7.38
CA LYS A 267 -5.71 -13.61 8.60
C LYS A 267 -6.50 -12.71 9.54
N ALA A 268 -6.06 -11.46 9.71
CA ALA A 268 -6.79 -10.48 10.52
C ALA A 268 -8.20 -10.24 9.94
N ILE A 269 -8.34 -10.17 8.62
CA ILE A 269 -9.63 -10.02 7.95
C ILE A 269 -10.52 -11.23 8.16
N GLU A 270 -9.98 -12.44 8.05
CA GLU A 270 -10.75 -13.68 8.30
C GLU A 270 -11.31 -13.69 9.74
N ARG A 271 -10.50 -13.29 10.72
CA ARG A 271 -10.94 -13.13 12.11
C ARG A 271 -11.98 -12.02 12.27
N LEU A 272 -11.73 -10.85 11.68
CA LEU A 272 -12.65 -9.71 11.71
C LEU A 272 -14.01 -10.07 11.12
N LYS A 273 -14.05 -10.78 9.98
CA LYS A 273 -15.29 -11.26 9.37
C LYS A 273 -16.08 -12.20 10.30
N ALA A 274 -15.40 -12.98 11.13
CA ALA A 274 -16.06 -13.88 12.07
C ALA A 274 -16.65 -13.15 13.30
N VAL A 275 -16.01 -12.07 13.75
CA VAL A 275 -16.39 -11.37 14.99
C VAL A 275 -17.23 -10.10 14.78
N VAL A 276 -17.07 -9.42 13.64
CA VAL A 276 -17.75 -8.15 13.36
C VAL A 276 -19.20 -8.40 12.94
N ARG A 277 -20.13 -7.82 13.70
CA ARG A 277 -21.53 -7.69 13.28
C ARG A 277 -21.73 -6.34 12.59
N ILE A 278 -22.05 -6.37 11.30
CA ILE A 278 -22.30 -5.15 10.52
C ILE A 278 -23.62 -4.52 10.98
N GLN A 279 -23.52 -3.35 11.60
CA GLN A 279 -24.67 -2.51 11.97
C GLN A 279 -24.78 -1.28 11.07
N LYS A 280 -23.65 -0.81 10.55
CA LYS A 280 -23.54 0.33 9.65
C LYS A 280 -23.18 -0.17 8.26
N ASP A 281 -24.06 0.07 7.30
CA ASP A 281 -23.79 -0.23 5.90
C ASP A 281 -22.66 0.65 5.34
N ILE A 282 -22.23 0.38 4.11
CA ILE A 282 -21.12 1.12 3.47
C ILE A 282 -21.43 2.63 3.37
N PRO A 283 -22.59 3.07 2.84
CA PRO A 283 -22.91 4.49 2.76
C PRO A 283 -22.91 5.18 4.13
N THR A 284 -23.51 4.55 5.15
CA THR A 284 -23.52 5.10 6.51
C THR A 284 -22.12 5.18 7.08
N THR A 285 -21.30 4.15 6.89
CA THR A 285 -19.90 4.14 7.35
C THR A 285 -19.12 5.29 6.73
N VAL A 286 -19.13 5.42 5.41
CA VAL A 286 -18.39 6.46 4.70
C VAL A 286 -18.87 7.85 5.13
N LYS A 287 -20.18 8.03 5.29
CA LYS A 287 -20.76 9.28 5.81
C LYS A 287 -20.26 9.59 7.22
N GLU A 288 -20.32 8.65 8.16
CA GLU A 288 -19.89 8.87 9.54
C GLU A 288 -18.38 9.15 9.65
N VAL A 289 -17.55 8.44 8.89
CA VAL A 289 -16.10 8.72 8.84
C VAL A 289 -15.87 10.13 8.30
N ARG A 290 -16.58 10.53 7.25
CA ARG A 290 -16.49 11.88 6.68
C ARG A 290 -16.94 12.96 7.66
N ASP A 291 -18.06 12.73 8.36
CA ASP A 291 -18.58 13.65 9.39
C ASP A 291 -17.57 13.79 10.54
N PHE A 292 -16.96 12.68 10.98
CA PHE A 292 -15.88 12.70 11.97
C PHE A 292 -14.67 13.52 11.50
N LEU A 293 -14.18 13.29 10.26
CA LEU A 293 -13.05 14.04 9.71
C LEU A 293 -13.37 15.53 9.56
N PHE A 294 -14.60 15.89 9.18
CA PHE A 294 -15.00 17.30 9.10
C PHE A 294 -15.00 18.01 10.47
N GLY A 295 -15.25 17.28 11.56
CA GLY A 295 -15.16 17.79 12.92
C GLY A 295 -13.74 18.05 13.43
N GLN A 296 -12.69 17.60 12.72
CA GLN A 296 -11.30 17.77 13.13
C GLN A 296 -10.75 19.16 12.79
N PRO A 297 -9.66 19.63 13.46
CA PRO A 297 -9.01 20.90 13.15
C PRO A 297 -8.60 21.01 11.68
N ASP A 298 -8.73 22.20 11.10
CA ASP A 298 -8.32 22.43 9.70
C ASP A 298 -6.79 22.49 9.57
N ASN A 299 -6.22 21.40 9.07
CA ASN A 299 -4.79 21.24 8.83
C ASN A 299 -4.54 20.29 7.65
N ASP A 300 -3.29 20.16 7.24
CA ASP A 300 -2.92 19.31 6.09
C ASP A 300 -3.29 17.85 6.32
N LYS A 301 -3.16 17.34 7.56
CA LYS A 301 -3.55 15.97 7.92
C LYS A 301 -5.04 15.70 7.66
N LYS A 302 -5.93 16.63 8.03
CA LYS A 302 -7.36 16.52 7.73
C LYS A 302 -7.63 16.50 6.23
N LYS A 303 -6.95 17.36 5.46
CA LYS A 303 -7.09 17.42 4.00
C LYS A 303 -6.63 16.12 3.33
N ASP A 304 -5.49 15.58 3.78
CA ASP A 304 -4.94 14.31 3.31
C ASP A 304 -5.87 13.14 3.65
N ALA A 305 -6.38 13.07 4.89
CA ALA A 305 -7.32 12.03 5.30
C ALA A 305 -8.63 12.07 4.48
N LEU A 306 -9.17 13.26 4.21
CA LEU A 306 -10.34 13.42 3.34
C LEU A 306 -10.05 13.01 1.90
N GLN A 307 -8.86 13.35 1.37
CA GLN A 307 -8.43 12.94 0.04
C GLN A 307 -8.25 11.42 -0.07
N ALA A 308 -7.75 10.78 1.00
CA ALA A 308 -7.62 9.33 1.07
C ALA A 308 -8.97 8.64 1.19
N LEU A 309 -9.87 9.12 2.06
CA LEU A 309 -11.23 8.60 2.18
C LEU A 309 -11.96 8.64 0.84
N ASP A 310 -11.85 9.76 0.13
CA ASP A 310 -12.31 9.90 -1.24
C ASP A 310 -11.76 8.76 -2.12
N SER A 311 -10.44 8.54 -2.12
CA SER A 311 -9.78 7.47 -2.89
C SER A 311 -10.27 6.07 -2.52
N VAL A 312 -10.51 5.82 -1.23
CA VAL A 312 -10.99 4.54 -0.67
C VAL A 312 -12.41 4.24 -1.12
N GLU A 313 -13.31 5.22 -1.04
CA GLU A 313 -14.69 5.09 -1.51
C GLU A 313 -14.76 4.78 -3.01
N ARG A 314 -13.80 5.29 -3.78
CA ARG A 314 -13.74 5.10 -5.23
C ARG A 314 -13.10 3.78 -5.67
N ASN A 315 -12.46 3.04 -4.75
CA ASN A 315 -11.92 1.72 -5.04
C ASN A 315 -13.07 0.74 -5.31
N SER A 316 -13.27 0.39 -6.58
CA SER A 316 -14.32 -0.54 -7.02
C SER A 316 -13.77 -1.94 -7.34
N ILE A 317 -12.45 -2.09 -7.36
CA ILE A 317 -11.76 -3.35 -7.69
C ILE A 317 -11.38 -4.04 -6.38
N PRO A 318 -11.96 -5.21 -6.08
CA PRO A 318 -11.54 -6.00 -4.94
C PRO A 318 -10.05 -6.38 -5.07
N LEU A 319 -9.33 -6.34 -3.95
CA LEU A 319 -7.95 -6.80 -3.91
C LEU A 319 -7.91 -8.31 -4.08
N SER A 320 -7.02 -8.79 -4.95
CA SER A 320 -6.94 -10.20 -5.33
C SER A 320 -6.76 -11.15 -4.16
N PHE A 321 -5.94 -10.77 -3.17
CA PHE A 321 -5.56 -11.66 -2.07
C PHE A 321 -6.68 -11.93 -1.05
N CYS A 322 -7.70 -11.06 -0.97
CA CYS A 322 -8.78 -11.16 0.01
C CYS A 322 -10.20 -10.98 -0.56
N ASN A 323 -10.30 -10.65 -1.86
CA ASN A 323 -11.55 -10.35 -2.57
C ASN A 323 -12.42 -9.30 -1.86
N LEU A 324 -11.78 -8.29 -1.27
CA LEU A 324 -12.43 -7.14 -0.64
C LEU A 324 -11.95 -5.83 -1.28
N LYS A 325 -12.84 -4.86 -1.39
CA LYS A 325 -12.51 -3.48 -1.77
C LYS A 325 -11.97 -2.73 -0.54
N GLU A 326 -11.31 -1.61 -0.78
CA GLU A 326 -10.87 -0.72 0.31
C GLU A 326 -12.03 -0.23 1.18
N VAL A 327 -13.18 0.05 0.57
CA VAL A 327 -14.40 0.44 1.29
C VAL A 327 -14.97 -0.67 2.15
N ASP A 328 -14.79 -1.95 1.78
CA ASP A 328 -15.25 -3.08 2.60
C ASP A 328 -14.38 -3.22 3.86
N ALA A 329 -13.06 -3.00 3.74
CA ALA A 329 -12.17 -2.92 4.89
C ALA A 329 -12.53 -1.75 5.80
N LEU A 330 -12.82 -0.57 5.23
CA LEU A 330 -13.27 0.60 6.00
C LEU A 330 -14.57 0.30 6.77
N GLN A 331 -15.51 -0.41 6.14
CA GLN A 331 -16.74 -0.86 6.78
C GLN A 331 -16.48 -1.78 7.97
N LEU A 332 -15.65 -2.81 7.78
CA LEU A 332 -15.30 -3.75 8.84
C LEU A 332 -14.65 -3.04 10.03
N VAL A 333 -13.66 -2.19 9.74
CA VAL A 333 -12.92 -1.45 10.76
C VAL A 333 -13.83 -0.48 11.50
N TRP A 334 -14.62 0.33 10.79
CA TRP A 334 -15.51 1.31 11.45
C TRP A 334 -16.58 0.64 12.33
N ASN A 335 -17.16 -0.47 11.87
CA ASN A 335 -18.09 -1.24 12.70
C ASN A 335 -17.39 -1.85 13.92
N ARG A 336 -16.15 -2.33 13.77
CA ARG A 336 -15.36 -2.90 14.88
C ARG A 336 -14.94 -1.84 15.91
N ILE A 337 -14.59 -0.64 15.47
CA ILE A 337 -14.33 0.52 16.35
C ILE A 337 -15.54 0.83 17.23
N HIS A 338 -16.75 0.66 16.69
CA HIS A 338 -18.01 0.90 17.39
C HIS A 338 -18.55 -0.31 18.17
N ALA A 339 -17.84 -1.44 18.16
CA ALA A 339 -18.23 -2.63 18.89
C ALA A 339 -17.98 -2.46 20.40
N LYS A 340 -18.73 -3.21 21.22
CA LYS A 340 -18.61 -3.16 22.69
C LYS A 340 -17.20 -3.48 23.17
N ASP A 341 -16.53 -4.42 22.50
CA ASP A 341 -15.17 -4.86 22.83
C ASP A 341 -14.15 -3.73 22.77
N ASN A 342 -14.40 -2.68 21.96
CA ASN A 342 -13.51 -1.54 21.77
C ASN A 342 -14.04 -0.25 22.40
N ALA A 343 -15.07 -0.32 23.26
CA ALA A 343 -15.71 0.87 23.83
C ALA A 343 -14.72 1.80 24.56
N ASN A 344 -13.72 1.22 25.25
CA ASN A 344 -12.72 1.97 26.02
C ASN A 344 -11.66 2.66 25.15
N HIS A 345 -11.48 2.21 23.90
CA HIS A 345 -10.44 2.71 22.97
C HIS A 345 -11.05 3.38 21.74
N LYS A 346 -12.36 3.61 21.74
CA LYS A 346 -13.11 4.06 20.56
C LYS A 346 -12.58 5.35 19.95
N GLU A 347 -12.33 6.38 20.78
CA GLU A 347 -11.85 7.67 20.27
C GLU A 347 -10.38 7.60 19.80
N ASP A 348 -9.53 6.83 20.50
CA ASP A 348 -8.16 6.57 20.06
C ASP A 348 -8.13 5.86 18.70
N LEU A 349 -8.98 4.86 18.50
CA LEU A 349 -9.09 4.15 17.22
C LEU A 349 -9.62 5.03 16.09
N LYS A 350 -10.53 5.97 16.37
CA LYS A 350 -10.99 6.96 15.37
C LYS A 350 -9.86 7.91 14.97
N ASN A 351 -9.05 8.35 15.94
CA ASN A 351 -7.87 9.18 15.68
C ASN A 351 -6.79 8.39 14.91
N ASN A 352 -6.59 7.12 15.25
CA ASN A 352 -5.71 6.22 14.50
C ASN A 352 -6.19 6.09 13.04
N LEU A 353 -7.48 5.88 12.81
CA LEU A 353 -8.03 5.82 11.45
C LEU A 353 -7.75 7.10 10.67
N MET A 354 -7.89 8.28 11.29
CA MET A 354 -7.55 9.55 10.66
C MET A 354 -6.06 9.61 10.28
N ASN A 355 -5.17 9.17 11.17
CA ASN A 355 -3.73 9.15 10.90
C ASN A 355 -3.40 8.20 9.74
N GLU A 356 -3.93 6.98 9.78
CA GLU A 356 -3.73 5.97 8.73
C GLU A 356 -4.27 6.44 7.37
N LEU A 357 -5.43 7.11 7.35
CA LEU A 357 -5.97 7.72 6.14
C LEU A 357 -5.10 8.89 5.67
N ALA A 358 -4.58 9.75 6.53
CA ALA A 358 -3.68 10.81 6.11
C ALA A 358 -2.38 10.27 5.49
N ASP A 359 -1.82 9.23 6.10
CA ASP A 359 -0.60 8.55 5.64
C ASP A 359 -0.81 7.74 4.34
N CYS A 360 -2.05 7.66 3.86
CA CYS A 360 -2.36 7.17 2.51
C CYS A 360 -2.08 8.21 1.42
N ILE A 361 -1.70 9.44 1.76
CA ILE A 361 -1.33 10.48 0.80
C ILE A 361 0.17 10.73 0.88
N GLU A 362 0.89 10.47 -0.20
CA GLU A 362 2.31 10.76 -0.35
C GLU A 362 2.50 11.79 -1.47
N HIS A 363 3.20 12.89 -1.16
CA HIS A 363 3.44 13.98 -2.12
C HIS A 363 2.15 14.52 -2.79
N GLY A 364 1.05 14.57 -2.04
CA GLY A 364 -0.26 15.04 -2.52
C GLY A 364 -1.01 14.04 -3.40
N LEU A 365 -0.54 12.79 -3.51
CA LEU A 365 -1.17 11.73 -4.30
C LEU A 365 -1.50 10.52 -3.40
N PRO A 366 -2.63 9.83 -3.65
CA PRO A 366 -2.92 8.60 -2.93
C PRO A 366 -1.90 7.51 -3.25
N VAL A 367 -1.49 6.75 -2.23
CA VAL A 367 -0.67 5.55 -2.37
C VAL A 367 -1.45 4.41 -3.04
N CYS A 368 -0.78 3.30 -3.33
CA CYS A 368 -1.39 2.14 -3.98
C CYS A 368 -2.57 1.55 -3.18
N SER A 369 -3.51 0.90 -3.87
CA SER A 369 -4.72 0.33 -3.28
C SER A 369 -4.44 -0.64 -2.13
N THR A 370 -3.44 -1.50 -2.30
CA THR A 370 -2.96 -2.42 -1.26
C THR A 370 -2.48 -1.66 -0.02
N GLY A 371 -1.78 -0.54 -0.20
CA GLY A 371 -1.27 0.28 0.90
C GLY A 371 -2.35 0.98 1.69
N LYS A 372 -3.35 1.52 1.00
CA LYS A 372 -4.52 2.10 1.66
C LYS A 372 -5.27 1.05 2.47
N PHE A 373 -5.49 -0.10 1.86
CA PHE A 373 -6.20 -1.21 2.49
C PHE A 373 -5.48 -1.71 3.76
N ASN A 374 -4.17 -1.90 3.71
CA ASN A 374 -3.42 -2.35 4.89
C ASN A 374 -3.46 -1.31 6.01
N ARG A 375 -3.26 -0.03 5.71
CA ARG A 375 -3.35 1.08 6.68
C ARG A 375 -4.72 1.15 7.36
N ILE A 376 -5.79 0.94 6.59
CA ILE A 376 -7.16 0.85 7.14
C ILE A 376 -7.27 -0.29 8.16
N ILE A 377 -6.79 -1.50 7.84
CA ILE A 377 -6.81 -2.62 8.79
C ILE A 377 -5.88 -2.37 9.99
N ASP A 378 -4.72 -1.75 9.75
CA ASP A 378 -3.71 -1.47 10.78
C ASP A 378 -4.19 -0.49 11.85
N THR A 379 -5.26 0.28 11.56
CA THR A 379 -5.99 1.09 12.55
C THR A 379 -6.32 0.30 13.84
N LEU A 380 -6.62 -0.99 13.72
CA LEU A 380 -6.99 -1.86 14.83
C LEU A 380 -5.80 -2.62 15.44
N ASN A 381 -4.62 -2.57 14.81
CA ASN A 381 -3.47 -3.36 15.23
C ASN A 381 -3.01 -2.97 16.65
N VAL A 382 -2.52 -3.95 17.42
CA VAL A 382 -2.11 -3.82 18.83
C VAL A 382 -3.26 -3.55 19.81
N VAL A 383 -4.30 -2.83 19.41
CA VAL A 383 -5.46 -2.49 20.27
C VAL A 383 -6.52 -3.58 20.23
N ASP A 384 -6.87 -4.10 19.05
CA ASP A 384 -7.87 -5.15 18.90
C ASP A 384 -7.22 -6.55 18.87
N PRO A 385 -7.63 -7.48 19.74
CA PRO A 385 -7.09 -8.85 19.75
C PRO A 385 -7.25 -9.61 18.43
N SER A 386 -8.21 -9.21 17.59
CA SER A 386 -8.49 -9.84 16.30
C SER A 386 -7.47 -9.47 15.22
N VAL A 387 -6.68 -8.40 15.44
CA VAL A 387 -5.77 -7.84 14.45
C VAL A 387 -4.34 -7.86 14.98
N THR A 388 -3.49 -8.62 14.30
CA THR A 388 -2.05 -8.67 14.57
C THR A 388 -1.32 -8.59 13.25
N ILE A 389 -0.76 -7.43 12.95
CA ILE A 389 0.02 -7.17 11.73
C ILE A 389 1.45 -6.90 12.14
N LYS A 390 2.38 -7.67 11.58
CA LYS A 390 3.83 -7.54 11.86
C LYS A 390 4.63 -7.51 10.56
N PRO A 391 5.36 -6.42 10.29
CA PRO A 391 6.33 -6.38 9.19
C PRO A 391 7.48 -7.38 9.37
N THR A 392 8.07 -7.82 8.26
CA THR A 392 9.22 -8.74 8.23
C THR A 392 10.39 -8.19 9.05
N HIS A 393 10.64 -6.87 9.00
CA HIS A 393 11.74 -6.28 9.77
C HIS A 393 11.51 -6.37 11.29
N VAL A 394 10.25 -6.22 11.75
CA VAL A 394 9.89 -6.37 13.17
C VAL A 394 10.06 -7.82 13.59
N ILE A 395 9.59 -8.76 12.77
CA ILE A 395 9.77 -10.19 13.03
C ILE A 395 11.26 -10.55 13.10
N ASN A 396 12.08 -10.03 12.19
CA ASN A 396 13.52 -10.26 12.23
C ASN A 396 14.16 -9.71 13.51
N GLN A 397 13.79 -8.51 13.94
CA GLN A 397 14.26 -7.93 15.20
C GLN A 397 13.83 -8.78 16.42
N GLU A 398 12.59 -9.28 16.44
CA GLU A 398 12.11 -10.20 17.47
C GLU A 398 12.90 -11.52 17.47
N MET A 399 13.15 -12.09 16.29
CA MET A 399 13.94 -13.31 16.14
C MET A 399 15.38 -13.13 16.65
N MET A 400 16.03 -12.00 16.33
CA MET A 400 17.37 -11.66 16.83
C MET A 400 17.38 -11.46 18.36
N ALA A 401 16.38 -10.77 18.91
CA ALA A 401 16.27 -10.57 20.35
C ALA A 401 16.07 -11.92 21.08
N LYS A 402 15.23 -12.80 20.53
CA LYS A 402 15.03 -14.16 21.04
C LYS A 402 16.30 -15.01 20.91
N ALA A 403 17.01 -14.92 19.80
CA ALA A 403 18.30 -15.59 19.63
C ALA A 403 19.31 -15.17 20.70
N SER A 404 19.37 -13.88 21.03
CA SER A 404 20.18 -13.38 22.16
C SER A 404 19.76 -14.03 23.48
N GLN A 405 18.45 -14.09 23.77
CA GLN A 405 17.96 -14.73 25.00
C GLN A 405 18.25 -16.23 25.05
N ILE A 406 18.17 -16.93 23.91
CA ILE A 406 18.53 -18.35 23.80
C ILE A 406 20.03 -18.53 24.08
N ARG A 407 20.88 -17.68 23.48
CA ARG A 407 22.32 -17.67 23.75
C ARG A 407 22.59 -17.45 25.23
N ASP A 408 22.00 -16.43 25.85
CA ASP A 408 22.24 -16.10 27.25
C ASP A 408 21.86 -17.27 28.17
N LYS A 409 20.69 -17.88 27.94
CA LYS A 409 20.24 -19.06 28.69
C LYS A 409 21.16 -20.27 28.50
N MET A 410 21.63 -20.51 27.28
CA MET A 410 22.58 -21.60 27.00
C MET A 410 23.94 -21.33 27.63
N TYR A 411 24.46 -20.12 27.48
CA TYR A 411 25.78 -19.71 27.97
C TYR A 411 25.86 -19.77 29.50
N GLN A 412 24.78 -19.41 30.21
CA GLN A 412 24.67 -19.52 31.67
C GLN A 412 24.75 -20.97 32.19
N ALA A 413 24.47 -21.96 31.35
CA ALA A 413 24.56 -23.38 31.73
C ALA A 413 26.01 -23.93 31.69
N TYR A 414 26.96 -23.20 31.10
CA TYR A 414 28.36 -23.61 31.02
C TYR A 414 29.17 -23.18 32.25
N SER A 415 30.23 -23.93 32.53
CA SER A 415 31.21 -23.56 33.57
C SER A 415 31.95 -22.27 33.20
N LYS A 416 32.50 -21.55 34.19
CA LYS A 416 33.28 -20.33 33.94
C LYS A 416 34.50 -20.57 33.05
N GLU A 417 35.10 -21.77 33.12
CA GLU A 417 36.24 -22.15 32.30
C GLU A 417 35.82 -22.36 30.83
N ASP A 418 34.68 -23.01 30.61
CA ASP A 418 34.16 -23.23 29.26
C ASP A 418 33.62 -21.94 28.63
N GLN A 419 33.05 -21.04 29.42
CA GLN A 419 32.66 -19.68 28.99
C GLN A 419 33.87 -18.90 28.44
N GLN A 420 35.03 -18.94 29.12
CA GLN A 420 36.26 -18.33 28.63
C GLN A 420 36.75 -18.96 27.32
N LYS A 421 36.58 -20.28 27.14
CA LYS A 421 36.92 -20.97 25.89
C LYS A 421 35.95 -20.62 24.75
N ILE A 422 34.69 -20.34 25.07
CA ILE A 422 33.67 -19.91 24.10
C ILE A 422 33.97 -18.49 23.59
N ASP A 423 34.35 -17.58 24.49
CA ASP A 423 34.62 -16.16 24.16
C ASP A 423 36.03 -15.90 23.63
N GLY A 424 36.92 -16.89 23.72
CA GLY A 424 38.31 -16.77 23.28
C GLY A 424 38.49 -16.80 21.77
N ASP A 425 39.56 -16.17 21.28
CA ASP A 425 39.91 -16.11 19.85
C ASP A 425 40.40 -17.45 19.27
N LYS A 426 40.71 -18.43 20.13
CA LYS A 426 41.22 -19.74 19.72
C LYS A 426 40.07 -20.71 19.49
N SER A 427 40.07 -21.38 18.34
CA SER A 427 39.09 -22.42 18.01
C SER A 427 39.23 -23.60 18.98
N HIS A 428 38.25 -23.77 19.85
CA HIS A 428 38.13 -24.89 20.79
C HIS A 428 36.96 -25.80 20.41
N PHE A 429 37.07 -27.10 20.69
CA PHE A 429 35.98 -28.06 20.48
C PHE A 429 34.69 -27.58 21.17
N VAL A 430 34.79 -27.10 22.42
CA VAL A 430 33.68 -26.55 23.20
C VAL A 430 33.00 -25.36 22.50
N GLN A 431 33.78 -24.47 21.87
CA GLN A 431 33.25 -23.33 21.11
C GLN A 431 32.48 -23.79 19.85
N GLN A 432 33.01 -24.79 19.13
CA GLN A 432 32.36 -25.37 17.96
C GLN A 432 31.06 -26.09 18.34
N THR A 433 31.07 -26.86 19.42
CA THR A 433 29.88 -27.53 19.95
C THR A 433 28.84 -26.52 20.39
N PHE A 434 29.24 -25.50 21.16
CA PHE A 434 28.34 -24.42 21.60
C PHE A 434 27.69 -23.71 20.40
N SER A 435 28.47 -23.30 19.40
CA SER A 435 27.95 -22.62 18.21
C SER A 435 26.96 -23.51 17.43
N LYS A 436 27.29 -24.79 17.23
CA LYS A 436 26.42 -25.75 16.54
C LYS A 436 25.10 -25.95 17.29
N ASP A 437 25.17 -26.17 18.60
CA ASP A 437 23.98 -26.40 19.44
C ASP A 437 23.12 -25.14 19.55
N LEU A 438 23.75 -23.97 19.65
CA LEU A 438 23.07 -22.67 19.65
C LEU A 438 22.30 -22.47 18.34
N LYS A 439 22.94 -22.66 17.19
CA LYS A 439 22.28 -22.53 15.88
C LYS A 439 21.12 -23.51 15.73
N ASN A 440 21.29 -24.76 16.16
CA ASN A 440 20.23 -25.77 16.12
C ASN A 440 19.05 -25.40 17.02
N ARG A 441 19.32 -24.90 18.24
CA ARG A 441 18.28 -24.51 19.19
C ARG A 441 17.52 -23.27 18.74
N ILE A 442 18.23 -22.27 18.20
CA ILE A 442 17.60 -21.09 17.58
C ILE A 442 16.71 -21.52 16.42
N ARG A 443 17.22 -22.36 15.49
CA ARG A 443 16.44 -22.88 14.37
C ARG A 443 15.17 -23.57 14.85
N SER A 444 15.28 -24.52 15.77
CA SER A 444 14.15 -25.29 16.27
C SER A 444 13.10 -24.42 17.00
N GLN A 445 13.52 -23.58 17.94
CA GLN A 445 12.57 -22.79 18.74
C GLN A 445 11.88 -21.70 17.91
N LEU A 446 12.63 -21.00 17.05
CA LEU A 446 12.02 -19.99 16.19
C LEU A 446 11.15 -20.63 15.10
N PHE A 447 11.48 -21.85 14.63
CA PHE A 447 10.61 -22.57 13.69
C PHE A 447 9.26 -22.90 14.33
N GLN A 448 9.27 -23.42 15.56
CA GLN A 448 8.02 -23.68 16.30
C GLN A 448 7.20 -22.41 16.51
N GLU A 449 7.86 -21.31 16.86
CA GLU A 449 7.14 -20.08 17.18
C GLU A 449 6.64 -19.34 15.94
N TYR A 450 7.35 -19.37 14.82
CA TYR A 450 7.01 -18.56 13.64
C TYR A 450 6.46 -19.38 12.47
N VAL A 451 6.87 -20.63 12.29
CA VAL A 451 6.40 -21.48 11.19
C VAL A 451 5.20 -22.32 11.61
N ASP A 452 5.25 -23.01 12.75
CA ASP A 452 4.15 -23.88 13.21
C ASP A 452 2.90 -23.08 13.61
N THR A 453 3.08 -21.85 14.12
CA THR A 453 1.97 -20.91 14.37
C THR A 453 1.50 -20.19 13.09
N HIS A 454 2.11 -20.50 11.96
CA HIS A 454 1.84 -19.95 10.64
C HIS A 454 2.04 -18.42 10.54
N ILE A 455 2.97 -17.83 11.30
CA ILE A 455 3.35 -16.42 11.16
C ILE A 455 4.20 -16.21 9.90
N LEU A 456 5.11 -17.14 9.61
CA LEU A 456 5.97 -17.19 8.43
C LEU A 456 5.79 -18.52 7.69
N SER A 457 6.01 -18.52 6.36
CA SER A 457 6.25 -19.78 5.65
C SER A 457 7.66 -20.28 5.93
N GLN A 458 7.89 -21.59 5.81
CA GLN A 458 9.21 -22.19 5.99
C GLN A 458 10.29 -21.48 5.15
N THR A 459 10.04 -21.27 3.86
CA THR A 459 10.98 -20.60 2.94
C THR A 459 11.33 -19.17 3.38
N LYS A 460 10.34 -18.43 3.90
CA LYS A 460 10.54 -17.04 4.35
C LYS A 460 11.31 -17.02 5.67
N PHE A 461 10.97 -17.92 6.58
CA PHE A 461 11.68 -18.12 7.83
C PHE A 461 13.16 -18.44 7.59
N GLU A 462 13.45 -19.41 6.72
CA GLU A 462 14.81 -19.77 6.34
C GLU A 462 15.56 -18.58 5.71
N SER A 463 14.91 -17.82 4.82
CA SER A 463 15.50 -16.62 4.21
C SER A 463 15.87 -15.54 5.24
N ILE A 464 15.02 -15.28 6.23
CA ILE A 464 15.29 -14.27 7.27
C ILE A 464 16.40 -14.78 8.18
N LEU A 465 16.31 -16.03 8.63
CA LEU A 465 17.24 -16.62 9.58
C LEU A 465 18.64 -16.75 8.97
N ASN A 466 18.75 -17.25 7.74
CA ASN A 466 20.03 -17.45 7.05
C ASN A 466 20.80 -16.14 6.78
N ALA A 467 20.13 -14.98 6.85
CA ALA A 467 20.80 -13.69 6.71
C ALA A 467 21.71 -13.33 7.89
N TRP A 468 21.55 -13.97 9.05
CA TRP A 468 22.33 -13.65 10.25
C TRP A 468 22.72 -14.85 11.13
N ILE A 469 22.09 -16.01 10.98
CA ILE A 469 22.35 -17.21 11.81
C ILE A 469 23.79 -17.72 11.73
N ASP A 470 24.52 -17.38 10.67
CA ASP A 470 25.93 -17.74 10.53
C ASP A 470 26.90 -16.66 11.01
N HIS A 471 26.37 -15.50 11.41
CA HIS A 471 27.11 -14.37 11.96
C HIS A 471 26.97 -14.22 13.49
N ILE A 472 26.18 -15.10 14.12
CA ILE A 472 26.15 -15.34 15.58
C ILE A 472 27.05 -16.51 15.95
#